data_AF-A0A973DPS2-F1
#
_entry.id   AF-A0A973DPS2-F1
#
_cell.length_a   1.000
_cell.length_b   1.000
_cell.length_c   1.000
_cell.angle_alpha   90.00
_cell.angle_beta   90.00
_cell.angle_gamma   90.00
#
_symmetry.space_group_name_H-M   'P 1'
#
loop_
_entity.id
_entity.type
_entity.pdbx_description
1 polymer ?
#
loop_
_entity_poly.entity_id
_entity_poly.type
_entity_poly.pdbx_seq_one_letter_code
_entity_poly.pdbx_strand_id
1 'polypeptide(L)'
;MLNSSSPYRFGAMFVTLSAVLHLISPIFGGFSQDALMLFAAGVVYAVIARGLMGDRRWLAYLTFLILMIGSVVALTYAWSLGPVPSWIYVGIIFADWGGVLALFVALWRKPVAVAQA
;
A
#
# COMPACT_ATOMS: atom_id res chain seq x y z
N MET A 1 24.38 16.53 -9.35
CA MET A 1 23.73 15.71 -8.30
C MET A 1 22.79 14.74 -9.00
N LEU A 2 23.17 13.47 -9.12
CA LEU A 2 22.27 12.45 -9.67
C LEU A 2 21.15 12.26 -8.64
N ASN A 3 19.93 12.62 -9.02
CA ASN A 3 18.74 12.51 -8.20
C ASN A 3 18.42 11.01 -8.00
N SER A 4 19.05 10.37 -7.02
CA SER A 4 18.72 8.98 -6.67
C SER A 4 17.36 8.99 -6.04
N SER A 5 16.31 8.72 -6.82
CA SER A 5 14.97 8.56 -6.30
C SER A 5 14.97 7.45 -5.25
N SER A 6 14.25 7.67 -4.13
CA SER A 6 14.05 6.70 -3.05
C SER A 6 13.94 5.25 -3.57
N PRO A 7 14.67 4.27 -3.02
CA PRO A 7 14.53 2.86 -3.39
C PRO A 7 13.10 2.34 -3.16
N TYR A 8 12.32 2.99 -2.29
CA TYR A 8 10.95 2.61 -1.96
C TYR A 8 9.90 3.37 -2.77
N ARG A 9 10.30 4.21 -3.74
CA ARG A 9 9.38 5.05 -4.54
C ARG A 9 8.25 4.26 -5.19
N PHE A 10 8.57 3.14 -5.83
CA PHE A 10 7.53 2.30 -6.45
C PHE A 10 6.60 1.70 -5.40
N GLY A 11 7.13 1.24 -4.27
CA GLY A 11 6.30 0.79 -3.14
C GLY A 11 5.37 1.90 -2.63
N ALA A 12 5.90 3.11 -2.46
CA ALA A 12 5.12 4.27 -2.04
C ALA A 12 4.01 4.64 -3.05
N MET A 13 4.25 4.50 -4.35
CA MET A 13 3.23 4.73 -5.38
C MET A 13 2.06 3.74 -5.25
N PHE A 14 2.35 2.46 -5.07
CA PHE A 14 1.30 1.44 -4.87
C PHE A 14 0.55 1.62 -3.54
N VAL A 15 1.25 1.95 -2.45
CA VAL A 15 0.60 2.28 -1.16
C VAL A 15 -0.28 3.52 -1.31
N THR A 16 0.14 4.52 -2.10
CA THR A 16 -0.68 5.71 -2.39
C THR A 16 -1.94 5.33 -3.17
N LEU A 17 -1.82 4.47 -4.19
CA LEU A 17 -2.97 3.98 -4.94
C LEU A 17 -3.95 3.24 -4.01
N SER A 18 -3.44 2.35 -3.16
CA SER A 18 -4.25 1.64 -2.15
C SER A 18 -4.91 2.65 -1.18
N ALA A 19 -4.19 3.66 -0.71
CA ALA A 19 -4.75 4.72 0.14
C ALA A 19 -5.91 5.46 -0.53
N VAL A 20 -5.79 5.81 -1.82
CA VAL A 20 -6.87 6.49 -2.56
C VAL A 20 -8.11 5.60 -2.64
N LEU A 21 -7.95 4.31 -2.96
CA LEU A 21 -9.07 3.37 -3.03
C LEU A 21 -9.80 3.21 -1.68
N HIS A 22 -9.04 3.20 -0.59
CA HIS A 22 -9.60 3.22 0.76
C HIS A 22 -10.30 4.54 1.09
N LEU A 23 -9.75 5.69 0.69
CA LEU A 23 -10.33 7.00 1.00
C LEU A 23 -11.61 7.29 0.22
N ILE A 24 -11.78 6.74 -0.97
CA ILE A 24 -13.00 6.91 -1.77
C ILE A 24 -14.09 5.91 -1.37
N SER A 25 -13.81 4.89 -0.54
CA SER A 25 -14.80 3.86 -0.18
C SER A 25 -16.10 4.41 0.43
N PRO A 26 -16.14 5.51 1.23
CA PRO A 26 -17.40 6.04 1.75
C PRO A 26 -18.35 6.54 0.66
N ILE A 27 -17.81 7.06 -0.45
CA ILE A 27 -18.59 7.56 -1.59
C ILE A 27 -19.39 6.42 -2.23
N PHE A 28 -18.80 5.24 -2.32
CA PHE A 28 -19.41 4.07 -2.96
C PHE A 28 -20.17 3.16 -1.97
N GLY A 29 -19.72 3.10 -0.71
CA GLY A 29 -20.30 2.28 0.34
C GLY A 29 -21.33 2.99 1.21
N GLY A 30 -21.76 4.20 0.83
CA GLY A 30 -22.81 4.96 1.51
C GLY A 30 -22.52 5.33 2.95
N PHE A 31 -21.26 5.63 3.28
CA PHE A 31 -20.80 5.89 4.66
C PHE A 31 -21.16 4.79 5.67
N SER A 32 -21.32 3.55 5.21
CA SER A 32 -21.48 2.38 6.08
C SER A 32 -20.27 2.17 7.00
N GLN A 33 -20.45 1.38 8.06
CA GLN A 33 -19.37 1.04 8.99
C GLN A 33 -18.14 0.50 8.27
N ASP A 34 -18.31 -0.47 7.35
CA ASP A 34 -17.20 -1.05 6.58
C ASP A 34 -16.48 0.02 5.74
N ALA A 35 -17.24 0.91 5.10
CA ALA A 35 -16.68 1.99 4.30
C ALA A 35 -15.89 3.00 5.14
N LEU A 36 -16.35 3.31 6.35
CA LEU A 36 -15.64 4.18 7.30
C LEU A 36 -14.38 3.51 7.87
N MET A 37 -14.41 2.19 8.10
CA MET A 37 -13.23 1.43 8.51
C MET A 37 -12.16 1.45 7.41
N LEU A 38 -12.56 1.24 6.14
CA LEU A 38 -11.66 1.40 5.00
C LEU A 38 -11.10 2.82 4.91
N PHE A 39 -11.93 3.85 5.07
CA PHE A 39 -11.46 5.24 5.06
C PHE A 39 -10.38 5.51 6.11
N ALA A 40 -10.59 5.04 7.35
CA ALA A 40 -9.60 5.16 8.42
C ALA A 40 -8.28 4.46 8.06
N ALA A 41 -8.35 3.25 7.47
CA ALA A 41 -7.18 2.56 6.95
C ALA A 41 -6.49 3.34 5.82
N GLY A 42 -7.25 4.00 4.94
CA GLY A 42 -6.74 4.85 3.88
C GLY A 42 -5.92 6.04 4.39
N VAL A 43 -6.36 6.67 5.49
CA VAL A 43 -5.59 7.72 6.17
C VAL A 43 -4.26 7.18 6.68
N VAL A 44 -4.26 5.99 7.29
CA VAL A 44 -3.04 5.33 7.76
C VAL A 44 -2.10 5.01 6.59
N TYR A 45 -2.63 4.47 5.48
CA TYR A 45 -1.85 4.16 4.29
C TYR A 45 -1.26 5.41 3.64
N ALA A 46 -1.97 6.54 3.62
CA ALA A 46 -1.44 7.81 3.13
C ALA A 46 -0.24 8.30 3.97
N VAL A 47 -0.31 8.16 5.29
CA VAL A 47 0.82 8.49 6.18
C VAL A 47 2.01 7.55 5.94
N ILE A 48 1.75 6.25 5.78
CA ILE A 48 2.78 5.25 5.47
C ILE A 48 3.45 5.57 4.13
N ALA A 49 2.67 5.84 3.08
CA ALA A 49 3.18 6.20 1.75
C ALA A 49 4.12 7.41 1.82
N ARG A 50 3.73 8.46 2.56
CA ARG A 50 4.59 9.62 2.80
C ARG A 50 5.86 9.26 3.55
N GLY A 51 5.77 8.37 4.55
CA GLY A 51 6.93 7.90 5.31
C GLY A 51 7.92 7.09 4.46
N LEU A 52 7.45 6.28 3.52
CA LEU A 52 8.30 5.50 2.61
C LEU A 52 9.17 6.38 1.72
N MET A 53 8.71 7.58 1.37
CA MET A 53 9.51 8.56 0.61
C MET A 53 10.73 9.09 1.39
N GLY A 54 10.79 8.85 2.70
CA GLY A 54 11.92 9.23 3.56
C GLY A 54 12.98 8.14 3.76
N ASP A 55 13.03 7.12 2.91
CA ASP A 55 14.05 6.06 2.88
C ASP A 55 14.21 5.25 4.19
N ARG A 56 13.15 5.20 4.99
CA ARG A 56 13.14 4.46 6.27
C ARG A 56 12.94 2.97 6.03
N ARG A 57 14.04 2.21 5.99
CA ARG A 57 14.02 0.76 5.74
C ARG A 57 13.10 -0.03 6.69
N TRP A 58 13.06 0.32 7.99
CA TRP A 58 12.17 -0.35 8.94
C TRP A 58 10.70 -0.17 8.59
N LEU A 59 10.34 1.01 8.07
CA LEU A 59 8.97 1.31 7.63
C LEU A 59 8.62 0.52 6.37
N ALA A 60 9.58 0.28 5.47
CA ALA A 60 9.39 -0.62 4.33
C ALA A 60 9.07 -2.05 4.76
N TYR A 61 9.76 -2.60 5.77
CA TYR A 61 9.42 -3.92 6.33
C TYR A 61 8.02 -3.93 6.95
N LEU A 62 7.69 -2.92 7.76
CA LEU A 62 6.37 -2.82 8.37
C LEU A 62 5.26 -2.73 7.31
N THR A 63 5.47 -1.89 6.29
CA THR A 63 4.52 -1.70 5.19
C THR A 63 4.34 -3.00 4.41
N PHE A 64 5.42 -3.71 4.12
CA PHE A 64 5.38 -5.01 3.44
C PHE A 64 4.43 -5.99 4.16
N LEU A 65 4.53 -6.09 5.49
CA LEU A 65 3.63 -6.93 6.29
C LEU A 65 2.19 -6.43 6.30
N ILE A 66 1.99 -5.12 6.46
CA ILE A 66 0.67 -4.48 6.47
C ILE A 66 -0.08 -4.75 5.16
N LEU A 67 0.59 -4.62 4.01
CA LEU A 67 -0.02 -4.87 2.70
C LEU A 67 -0.43 -6.34 2.52
N MET A 68 0.40 -7.29 2.99
CA MET A 68 0.03 -8.71 2.94
C MET A 68 -1.20 -9.00 3.81
N ILE A 69 -1.24 -8.52 5.05
CA ILE A 69 -2.38 -8.71 5.95
C ILE A 69 -3.63 -8.02 5.38
N GLY A 70 -3.48 -6.77 4.93
CA GLY A 70 -4.54 -5.98 4.29
C GLY A 70 -5.15 -6.70 3.10
N SER A 71 -4.33 -7.28 2.22
CA SER A 71 -4.81 -8.02 1.05
C SER A 71 -5.64 -9.26 1.39
N VAL A 72 -5.30 -9.98 2.47
CA VAL A 72 -6.09 -11.14 2.95
C VAL A 72 -7.43 -10.70 3.52
N VAL A 73 -7.44 -9.62 4.28
CA VAL A 73 -8.68 -9.02 4.79
C VAL A 73 -9.55 -8.54 3.63
N ALA A 74 -9.00 -7.78 2.70
CA ALA A 74 -9.70 -7.29 1.51
C ALA A 74 -10.26 -8.44 0.66
N LEU A 75 -9.54 -9.56 0.53
CA LEU A 75 -10.02 -10.75 -0.16
C LEU A 75 -11.28 -11.33 0.49
N THR A 76 -11.33 -11.34 1.82
CA THR A 76 -12.51 -11.83 2.56
C THR A 76 -13.73 -10.94 2.32
N TYR A 77 -13.53 -9.62 2.27
CA TYR A 77 -14.61 -8.66 2.01
C TYR A 77 -15.01 -8.57 0.53
N ALA A 78 -14.10 -8.82 -0.41
CA ALA A 78 -14.41 -8.78 -1.84
C ALA A 78 -15.51 -9.79 -2.24
N TRP A 79 -15.62 -10.90 -1.51
CA TRP A 79 -16.64 -11.95 -1.70
C TRP A 79 -17.84 -11.81 -0.73
N SER A 80 -17.87 -10.79 0.12
CA SER A 80 -19.04 -10.52 0.96
C SER A 80 -20.10 -9.74 0.17
N LEU A 81 -21.39 -9.93 0.50
CA LEU A 81 -22.51 -9.13 -0.04
C LEU A 81 -22.63 -7.79 0.69
N GLY A 82 -21.50 -7.14 0.96
CA GLY A 82 -21.42 -5.90 1.72
C GLY A 82 -21.80 -4.65 0.92
N PRO A 83 -21.97 -3.51 1.61
CA PRO A 83 -22.37 -2.24 0.99
C PRO A 83 -21.27 -1.62 0.11
N VAL A 84 -19.99 -1.96 0.35
CA VAL A 84 -18.87 -1.48 -0.48
C VAL A 84 -18.73 -2.38 -1.71
N PRO A 85 -18.69 -1.84 -2.94
CA PRO A 85 -18.56 -2.65 -4.15
C PRO A 85 -17.28 -3.50 -4.19
N SER A 86 -17.41 -4.76 -4.61
CA SER A 86 -16.29 -5.72 -4.72
C SER A 86 -15.09 -5.21 -5.52
N TRP A 87 -15.32 -4.36 -6.53
CA TRP A 87 -14.23 -3.81 -7.35
C TRP A 87 -13.27 -2.91 -6.57
N ILE A 88 -13.71 -2.25 -5.49
CA ILE A 88 -12.85 -1.46 -4.61
C ILE A 88 -11.86 -2.39 -3.90
N TYR A 89 -12.37 -3.47 -3.31
CA TYR A 89 -11.54 -4.47 -2.64
C TYR A 89 -10.57 -5.15 -3.60
N VAL A 90 -11.03 -5.53 -4.80
CA VAL A 90 -10.17 -6.09 -5.85
C VAL A 90 -9.07 -5.09 -6.24
N GLY A 91 -9.40 -3.81 -6.38
CA GLY A 91 -8.42 -2.75 -6.63
C GLY A 91 -7.39 -2.62 -5.51
N ILE A 92 -7.83 -2.67 -4.24
CA ILE A 92 -6.96 -2.65 -3.06
C ILE A 92 -6.01 -3.84 -3.10
N ILE A 93 -6.52 -5.06 -3.35
CA ILE A 93 -5.70 -6.27 -3.46
C ILE A 93 -4.61 -6.10 -4.52
N PHE A 94 -4.94 -5.62 -5.72
CA PHE A 94 -3.95 -5.40 -6.77
C PHE A 94 -2.92 -4.33 -6.40
N ALA A 95 -3.35 -3.23 -5.79
CA ALA A 95 -2.45 -2.18 -5.32
C ALA A 95 -1.51 -2.71 -4.23
N ASP A 96 -2.04 -3.45 -3.26
CA ASP A 96 -1.28 -4.03 -2.16
C ASP A 96 -0.24 -5.03 -2.69
N TRP A 97 -0.62 -5.95 -3.57
CA TRP A 97 0.33 -6.91 -4.17
C TRP A 97 1.39 -6.23 -5.04
N GLY A 98 1.03 -5.17 -5.78
CA GLY A 98 2.01 -4.33 -6.48
C GLY A 98 3.02 -3.71 -5.50
N GLY A 99 2.55 -3.21 -4.36
CA GLY A 99 3.38 -2.68 -3.28
C GLY A 99 4.27 -3.74 -2.63
N VAL A 100 3.73 -4.92 -2.34
CA VAL A 100 4.47 -6.07 -1.79
C VAL A 100 5.63 -6.45 -2.70
N LEU A 101 5.37 -6.62 -4.00
CA LEU A 101 6.40 -6.99 -4.99
C LEU A 101 7.47 -5.90 -5.10
N ALA A 102 7.06 -4.63 -5.18
CA ALA A 102 7.99 -3.50 -5.26
C ALA A 102 8.87 -3.39 -4.01
N LEU A 103 8.28 -3.51 -2.82
CA LEU A 103 9.01 -3.46 -1.55
C LEU A 103 9.90 -4.69 -1.35
N PHE A 104 9.46 -5.88 -1.78
CA PHE A 104 10.30 -7.09 -1.75
C PHE A 104 11.58 -6.90 -2.56
N VAL A 105 11.45 -6.42 -3.80
CA VAL A 105 12.61 -6.12 -4.65
C VAL A 105 13.50 -5.06 -3.99
N ALA A 106 12.93 -3.99 -3.44
CA ALA A 106 13.69 -2.91 -2.82
C ALA A 106 14.41 -3.32 -1.53
N LEU A 107 13.79 -4.17 -0.70
CA LEU A 107 14.32 -4.60 0.60
C LEU A 107 15.40 -5.69 0.47
N TRP A 108 15.31 -6.55 -0.55
CA TRP A 108 16.22 -7.70 -0.71
C TRP A 108 17.23 -7.57 -1.86
N ARG A 109 17.17 -6.52 -2.68
CA ARG A 109 18.30 -6.21 -3.58
C ARG A 109 19.54 -5.88 -2.75
N LYS A 110 20.64 -6.60 -3.00
CA LYS A 110 21.95 -6.26 -2.41
C LYS A 110 22.33 -4.84 -2.83
N PRO A 111 22.92 -4.03 -1.94
CA PRO A 111 23.59 -2.81 -2.38
C PRO A 111 24.58 -3.18 -3.47
N VAL A 112 24.48 -2.55 -4.64
CA VAL A 112 25.56 -2.67 -5.64
C VAL A 112 26.79 -2.11 -4.95
N ALA A 113 27.76 -2.99 -4.67
CA ALA A 113 29.05 -2.53 -4.16
C ALA A 113 29.58 -1.53 -5.18
N VAL A 114 29.61 -0.25 -4.82
CA VAL A 114 30.37 0.73 -5.58
C VAL A 114 31.80 0.26 -5.44
N ALA A 115 32.34 -0.31 -6.51
CA ALA A 115 33.77 -0.60 -6.59
C ALA A 115 34.47 0.72 -6.26
N GLN A 116 35.09 0.78 -5.08
CA GLN A 116 36.00 1.88 -4.75
C GLN A 116 37.19 1.70 -5.69
N ALA A 117 37.22 2.52 -6.74
CA ALA A 117 38.35 2.69 -7.62
C ALA A 117 39.45 3.50 -6.90
#